data_AF-A0A655YP63-F1
#
_entry.id   AF-A0A655YP63-F1
#
_cell.length_a   1.000
_cell.length_b   1.000
_cell.length_c   1.000
_cell.angle_alpha   90.00
_cell.angle_beta   90.00
_cell.angle_gamma   90.00
#
_symmetry.space_group_name_H-M   'P 1'
#
loop_
_entity.id
_entity.type
_entity.pdbx_description
1 polymer ?
#
loop_
_entity_poly.entity_id
_entity_poly.type
_entity_poly.pdbx_seq_one_letter_code
_entity_poly.pdbx_strand_id
1 'polypeptide(L)'
;MDFLAKNRKTEHYEHWEVAVKFYLLHQGCWYGPNAEDRLDIKLDHMLNHQLPLSQHPLFIEQHPLWAGASQHLLMQGRLYTNPFSDEPIPTDCLGYPLNTSQIQGYWCFQREQHLIDEPLYQLEKSDWLTGRKADSEPYTEHADGFVHCQSESGKFWFIVPNQWPQR
;
A
#
# COMPACT_ATOMS: atom_id res chain seq x y z
N MET A 1 -10.27 2.54 5.76
CA MET A 1 -11.03 3.54 6.53
C MET A 1 -12.25 3.80 5.70
N ASP A 2 -13.41 3.68 6.31
CA ASP A 2 -14.72 3.77 5.67
C ASP A 2 -15.41 5.03 6.21
N PHE A 3 -16.03 5.82 5.33
CA PHE A 3 -16.86 6.94 5.73
C PHE A 3 -18.07 7.16 4.83
N LEU A 4 -19.16 7.59 5.47
CA LEU A 4 -20.32 8.18 4.82
C LEU A 4 -20.24 9.70 4.95
N ALA A 5 -20.25 10.40 3.82
CA ALA A 5 -20.10 11.85 3.75
C ALA A 5 -21.18 12.49 2.88
N LYS A 6 -21.53 13.74 3.20
CA LYS A 6 -22.36 14.59 2.33
C LYS A 6 -21.46 15.51 1.53
N ASN A 7 -21.52 15.38 0.21
CA ASN A 7 -20.83 16.30 -0.68
C ASN A 7 -21.57 17.64 -0.70
N ARG A 8 -20.97 18.68 -0.12
CA ARG A 8 -21.59 20.02 0.02
C ARG A 8 -21.73 20.80 -1.29
N LYS A 9 -21.14 20.31 -2.39
CA LYS A 9 -21.28 20.95 -3.72
C LYS A 9 -22.46 20.36 -4.48
N THR A 10 -22.62 19.04 -4.41
CA THR A 10 -23.66 18.32 -5.14
C THR A 10 -24.89 18.04 -4.27
N GLU A 11 -24.77 18.21 -2.95
CA GLU A 11 -25.76 17.86 -1.92
C GLU A 11 -26.10 16.35 -1.86
N HIS A 12 -25.32 15.51 -2.54
CA HIS A 12 -25.46 14.06 -2.53
C HIS A 12 -24.64 13.39 -1.43
N TYR A 13 -25.09 12.20 -1.02
CA TYR A 13 -24.38 11.35 -0.10
C TYR A 13 -23.42 10.40 -0.82
N GLU A 14 -22.28 10.14 -0.20
CA GLU A 14 -21.18 9.36 -0.73
C GLU A 14 -20.69 8.37 0.33
N HIS A 15 -20.51 7.10 -0.06
CA HIS A 15 -19.80 6.08 0.69
C HIS A 15 -18.39 5.97 0.11
N TRP A 16 -17.38 6.16 0.96
CA TRP A 16 -15.99 6.13 0.57
C TRP A 16 -15.22 5.03 1.29
N GLU A 17 -14.55 4.20 0.51
CA GLU A 17 -13.57 3.24 1.00
C GLU A 17 -12.17 3.71 0.70
N VAL A 18 -11.42 4.03 1.76
CA VAL A 18 -10.09 4.66 1.65
C VAL A 18 -9.01 3.83 2.31
N ALA A 19 -7.93 3.56 1.58
CA ALA A 19 -6.79 2.82 2.07
C ALA A 19 -5.47 3.46 1.65
N VAL A 20 -4.51 3.49 2.57
CA VAL A 20 -3.10 3.73 2.26
C VAL A 20 -2.35 2.40 2.39
N LYS A 21 -1.68 1.97 1.33
CA LYS A 21 -1.04 0.65 1.23
C LYS A 21 0.32 0.71 0.55
N PHE A 22 1.18 -0.22 0.94
CA PHE A 22 2.52 -0.36 0.41
C PHE A 22 2.67 -1.79 -0.06
N TYR A 23 3.06 -1.98 -1.33
CA TYR A 23 3.16 -3.31 -1.92
C TYR A 23 4.51 -3.53 -2.62
N LEU A 24 5.08 -4.71 -2.42
CA LEU A 24 6.36 -5.17 -2.94
C LEU A 24 6.09 -6.17 -4.07
N LEU A 25 6.60 -5.90 -5.27
CA LEU A 25 6.48 -6.82 -6.41
C LEU A 25 7.35 -8.05 -6.18
N HIS A 26 6.76 -9.23 -6.19
CA HIS A 26 7.47 -10.49 -6.18
C HIS A 26 6.66 -11.56 -6.91
N GLN A 27 7.29 -12.23 -7.89
CA GLN A 27 6.68 -13.31 -8.68
C GLN A 27 5.34 -12.92 -9.34
N GLY A 28 5.27 -11.74 -9.92
CA GLY A 28 4.11 -11.18 -10.61
C GLY A 28 3.03 -10.63 -9.68
N CYS A 29 3.22 -10.73 -8.37
CA CYS A 29 2.24 -10.35 -7.36
C CYS A 29 2.75 -9.19 -6.49
N TRP A 30 1.82 -8.33 -6.07
CA TRP A 30 2.09 -7.17 -5.23
C TRP A 30 1.73 -7.49 -3.77
N TYR A 31 2.72 -7.88 -2.98
CA TYR A 31 2.56 -8.32 -1.58
C TYR A 31 2.75 -7.18 -0.60
N GLY A 32 1.98 -7.15 0.48
CA GLY A 32 2.29 -6.28 1.62
C GLY A 32 3.62 -6.70 2.27
N PRO A 33 4.32 -5.80 3.00
CA PRO A 33 5.58 -6.14 3.66
C PRO A 33 5.51 -7.32 4.61
N ASN A 34 4.35 -7.56 5.23
CA ASN A 34 4.08 -8.73 6.09
C ASN A 34 3.71 -10.01 5.33
N ALA A 35 3.61 -9.97 4.00
CA ALA A 35 3.12 -11.06 3.14
C ALA A 35 1.67 -11.56 3.43
N GLU A 36 0.96 -10.97 4.38
CA GLU A 36 -0.45 -11.30 4.67
C GLU A 36 -1.45 -10.58 3.76
N ASP A 37 -1.01 -9.51 3.11
CA ASP A 37 -1.83 -8.67 2.23
C ASP A 37 -1.34 -8.80 0.79
N ARG A 38 -2.25 -8.73 -0.18
CA ARG A 38 -1.93 -8.73 -1.62
C ARG A 38 -2.84 -7.75 -2.34
N LEU A 39 -2.28 -6.95 -3.25
CA LEU A 39 -2.98 -5.84 -3.88
C LEU A 39 -4.26 -6.27 -4.60
N ASP A 40 -4.21 -7.37 -5.34
CA ASP A 40 -5.35 -7.96 -6.04
C ASP A 40 -6.44 -8.41 -5.05
N ILE A 41 -6.08 -9.16 -4.01
CA ILE A 41 -7.04 -9.62 -2.98
C ILE A 41 -7.65 -8.41 -2.26
N LYS A 42 -6.84 -7.40 -1.92
CA LYS A 42 -7.32 -6.21 -1.24
C LYS A 42 -8.24 -5.37 -2.12
N LEU A 43 -7.87 -5.17 -3.39
CA LEU A 43 -8.66 -4.43 -4.35
C LEU A 43 -10.00 -5.12 -4.62
N ASP A 44 -9.98 -6.42 -4.87
CA ASP A 44 -11.20 -7.24 -5.05
C ASP A 44 -12.12 -7.11 -3.83
N HIS A 45 -11.56 -7.26 -2.63
CA HIS A 45 -12.33 -7.13 -1.40
C HIS A 45 -12.96 -5.74 -1.24
N MET A 46 -12.22 -4.66 -1.53
CA MET A 46 -12.77 -3.32 -1.46
C MET A 46 -13.91 -3.10 -2.46
N LEU A 47 -13.75 -3.59 -3.70
CA LEU A 47 -14.73 -3.42 -4.78
C LEU A 47 -15.99 -4.27 -4.59
N ASN A 48 -15.81 -5.55 -4.25
CA ASN A 48 -16.87 -6.55 -4.32
C ASN A 48 -17.46 -6.91 -2.96
N HIS A 49 -16.79 -6.55 -1.87
CA HIS A 49 -17.29 -6.79 -0.51
C HIS A 49 -17.56 -5.50 0.25
N GLN A 50 -16.60 -4.58 0.36
CA GLN A 50 -16.72 -3.40 1.23
C GLN A 50 -17.66 -2.34 0.64
N LEU A 51 -17.38 -1.87 -0.58
CA LEU A 51 -18.22 -0.85 -1.23
C LEU A 51 -19.70 -1.24 -1.28
N PRO A 52 -20.08 -2.48 -1.69
CA PRO A 52 -21.48 -2.89 -1.79
C PRO A 52 -22.28 -2.85 -0.48
N LEU A 53 -21.63 -2.83 0.69
CA LEU A 53 -22.33 -2.84 1.99
C LEU A 53 -23.29 -1.65 2.16
N SER A 54 -22.93 -0.47 1.65
CA SER A 54 -23.81 0.71 1.74
C SER A 54 -25.09 0.60 0.89
N GLN A 55 -25.14 -0.37 -0.04
CA GLN A 55 -26.31 -0.66 -0.88
C GLN A 55 -27.07 -1.89 -0.41
N HIS A 56 -26.62 -2.55 0.66
CA HIS A 56 -27.28 -3.74 1.16
C HIS A 56 -28.68 -3.38 1.71
N PRO A 57 -29.75 -4.16 1.41
CA PRO A 57 -31.12 -3.82 1.84
C PRO A 57 -31.27 -3.53 3.33
N LEU A 58 -30.62 -4.35 4.18
CA LEU A 58 -30.64 -4.15 5.64
C LEU A 58 -29.99 -2.83 6.07
N PHE A 59 -28.93 -2.40 5.38
CA PHE A 59 -28.28 -1.12 5.65
C PHE A 59 -29.21 0.04 5.28
N ILE A 60 -29.82 -0.03 4.10
CA ILE A 60 -30.76 0.99 3.61
C ILE A 60 -31.98 1.12 4.53
N GLU A 61 -32.53 -0.01 4.99
CA GLU A 61 -33.68 -0.02 5.92
C GLU A 61 -33.35 0.66 7.26
N GLN A 62 -32.15 0.40 7.80
CA GLN A 62 -31.70 0.98 9.06
C GLN A 62 -31.24 2.44 8.92
N HIS A 63 -30.77 2.83 7.73
CA HIS A 63 -30.14 4.11 7.47
C HIS A 63 -30.67 4.79 6.18
N PRO A 64 -31.99 5.09 6.10
CA PRO A 64 -32.64 5.54 4.87
C PRO A 64 -32.11 6.89 4.35
N LEU A 65 -31.50 7.71 5.21
CA LEU A 65 -30.83 8.96 4.80
C LEU A 65 -29.73 8.72 3.76
N TRP A 66 -29.04 7.59 3.86
CA TRP A 66 -27.90 7.23 3.02
C TRP A 66 -28.30 6.30 1.87
N ALA A 67 -29.61 6.06 1.69
CA ALA A 67 -30.12 5.28 0.58
C ALA A 67 -29.68 5.92 -0.74
N GLY A 68 -29.04 5.12 -1.62
CA GLY A 68 -28.52 5.61 -2.89
C GLY A 68 -27.25 6.47 -2.78
N ALA A 69 -26.53 6.41 -1.65
CA ALA A 69 -25.21 7.02 -1.54
C ALA A 69 -24.26 6.47 -2.63
N SER A 70 -23.66 7.36 -3.42
CA SER A 70 -22.70 6.93 -4.46
C SER A 70 -21.45 6.32 -3.84
N GLN A 71 -20.89 5.28 -4.48
CA GLN A 71 -19.75 4.52 -3.98
C GLN A 71 -18.45 5.03 -4.59
N HIS A 72 -17.45 5.28 -3.76
CA HIS A 72 -16.15 5.81 -4.15
C HIS A 72 -15.03 5.04 -3.46
N LEU A 73 -13.99 4.70 -4.22
CA LEU A 73 -12.82 4.03 -3.68
C LEU A 73 -11.59 4.90 -3.89
N LEU A 74 -10.80 5.08 -2.83
CA LEU A 74 -9.49 5.73 -2.90
C LEU A 74 -8.43 4.82 -2.27
N MET A 75 -7.61 4.23 -3.13
CA MET A 75 -6.42 3.50 -2.68
C MET A 75 -5.18 4.28 -3.08
N GLN A 76 -4.36 4.63 -2.09
CA GLN A 76 -3.13 5.41 -2.24
C GLN A 76 -1.95 4.67 -1.60
N GLY A 77 -0.74 5.16 -1.85
CA GLY A 77 0.49 4.67 -1.22
C GLY A 77 1.60 4.47 -2.23
N ARG A 78 2.41 3.41 -2.09
CA ARG A 78 3.57 3.18 -2.98
C ARG A 78 3.75 1.72 -3.36
N LEU A 79 4.28 1.54 -4.57
CA LEU A 79 4.72 0.27 -5.11
C LEU A 79 6.24 0.21 -5.10
N TYR A 80 6.78 -0.96 -4.78
CA TYR A 80 8.20 -1.23 -4.62
C TYR A 80 8.64 -2.38 -5.52
N THR A 81 9.77 -2.21 -6.19
CA THR A 81 10.37 -3.25 -7.06
C THR A 81 11.73 -3.65 -6.50
N ASN A 82 12.21 -4.85 -6.81
CA ASN A 82 13.56 -5.24 -6.41
C ASN A 82 14.55 -4.88 -7.53
N PRO A 83 15.46 -3.91 -7.32
CA PRO A 83 16.40 -3.49 -8.36
C PRO A 83 17.48 -4.55 -8.65
N PHE A 84 17.58 -5.60 -7.82
CA PHE A 84 18.49 -6.72 -7.98
C PHE A 84 17.83 -7.94 -8.64
N SER A 85 16.57 -7.80 -9.06
CA SER A 85 15.80 -8.83 -9.77
C SER A 85 15.32 -8.29 -11.11
N ASP A 86 15.46 -9.07 -12.18
CA ASP A 86 14.96 -8.73 -13.51
C ASP A 86 13.52 -9.22 -13.70
N GLU A 87 12.65 -8.84 -12.76
CA GLU A 87 11.25 -9.24 -12.77
C GLU A 87 10.40 -8.25 -13.60
N PRO A 88 9.57 -8.74 -14.54
CA PRO A 88 8.69 -7.87 -15.31
C PRO A 88 7.65 -7.22 -14.39
N ILE A 89 7.49 -5.91 -14.52
CA ILE A 89 6.52 -5.13 -13.74
C ILE A 89 5.12 -5.27 -14.37
N PRO A 90 4.12 -5.77 -13.63
CA PRO A 90 2.73 -5.82 -14.12
C PRO A 90 2.20 -4.42 -14.45
N THR A 91 1.42 -4.32 -15.53
CA THR A 91 0.80 -3.05 -15.97
C THR A 91 -0.61 -2.84 -15.44
N ASP A 92 -1.25 -3.90 -14.94
CA ASP A 92 -2.60 -3.88 -14.41
C ASP A 92 -2.75 -4.80 -13.20
N CYS A 93 -3.85 -4.61 -12.47
CA CYS A 93 -4.29 -5.48 -11.40
C CYS A 93 -5.81 -5.64 -11.52
N LEU A 94 -6.28 -6.88 -11.69
CA LEU A 94 -7.70 -7.19 -11.93
C LEU A 94 -8.30 -6.42 -13.13
N GLY A 95 -7.50 -6.15 -14.17
CA GLY A 95 -7.92 -5.38 -15.34
C GLY A 95 -7.96 -3.87 -15.14
N TYR A 96 -7.63 -3.37 -13.94
CA TYR A 96 -7.43 -1.93 -13.71
C TYR A 96 -5.98 -1.56 -13.95
N PRO A 97 -5.69 -0.54 -14.80
CA PRO A 97 -4.32 -0.13 -15.07
C PRO A 97 -3.64 0.36 -13.79
N LEU A 98 -2.43 -0.15 -13.53
CA LEU A 98 -1.61 0.35 -12.44
C LEU A 98 -1.03 1.70 -12.82
N ASN A 99 -1.15 2.66 -11.91
CA ASN A 99 -0.48 3.93 -12.06
C ASN A 99 1.03 3.73 -11.82
N THR A 100 1.81 3.62 -12.90
CA THR A 100 3.26 3.41 -12.86
C THR A 100 3.99 4.53 -12.13
N SER A 101 3.40 5.73 -12.03
CA SER A 101 3.96 6.83 -11.22
C SER A 101 4.01 6.50 -9.73
N GLN A 102 3.30 5.46 -9.25
CA GLN A 102 3.31 5.00 -7.86
C GLN A 102 4.47 4.04 -7.55
N ILE A 103 5.22 3.59 -8.56
CA ILE A 103 6.42 2.78 -8.38
C ILE A 103 7.56 3.70 -7.98
N GLN A 104 7.66 3.98 -6.70
CA GLN A 104 8.54 5.03 -6.15
C GLN A 104 9.55 4.51 -5.13
N GLY A 105 9.54 3.21 -4.84
CA GLY A 105 10.46 2.61 -3.88
C GLY A 105 11.12 1.35 -4.41
N TYR A 106 12.12 0.90 -3.67
CA TYR A 106 12.77 -0.39 -3.90
C TYR A 106 12.56 -1.31 -2.71
N TRP A 107 12.65 -2.60 -2.93
CA TRP A 107 12.76 -3.56 -1.85
C TRP A 107 13.87 -4.55 -2.14
N CYS A 108 14.45 -5.15 -1.12
CA CYS A 108 15.39 -6.25 -1.30
C CYS A 108 15.33 -7.21 -0.12
N PHE A 109 15.89 -8.39 -0.31
CA PHE A 109 16.11 -9.31 0.80
C PHE A 109 17.21 -8.79 1.72
N GLN A 110 17.19 -9.19 2.99
CA GLN A 110 18.28 -8.91 3.94
C GLN A 110 19.66 -9.31 3.38
N ARG A 111 19.76 -10.47 2.70
CA ARG A 111 21.03 -10.89 2.07
C ARG A 111 21.51 -9.97 0.95
N GLU A 112 20.63 -9.15 0.38
CA GLU A 112 20.93 -8.21 -0.71
C GLU A 112 21.19 -6.79 -0.20
N GLN A 113 20.96 -6.53 1.09
CA GLN A 113 21.08 -5.18 1.65
C GLN A 113 22.49 -4.59 1.46
N HIS A 114 23.53 -5.43 1.49
CA HIS A 114 24.91 -5.02 1.22
C HIS A 114 25.15 -4.50 -0.21
N LEU A 115 24.21 -4.68 -1.14
CA LEU A 115 24.26 -4.15 -2.50
C LEU A 115 23.78 -2.68 -2.58
N ILE A 116 23.25 -2.13 -1.50
CA ILE A 116 22.81 -0.74 -1.41
C ILE A 116 24.03 0.12 -1.05
N ASP A 117 24.54 0.88 -2.02
CA ASP A 117 25.74 1.73 -1.86
C ASP A 117 25.42 3.11 -1.25
N GLU A 118 24.46 3.16 -0.32
CA GLU A 118 24.08 4.36 0.40
C GLU A 118 23.66 4.02 1.84
N PRO A 119 23.92 4.92 2.81
CA PRO A 119 23.35 4.79 4.14
C PRO A 119 21.82 4.74 4.08
N LEU A 120 21.24 3.85 4.87
CA LEU A 120 19.80 3.75 5.06
C LEU A 120 19.42 4.34 6.41
N TYR A 121 18.24 4.95 6.48
CA TYR A 121 17.68 5.54 7.68
C TYR A 121 16.33 4.92 7.94
N GLN A 122 16.13 4.37 9.13
CA GLN A 122 14.89 3.67 9.46
C GLN A 122 13.73 4.67 9.56
N LEU A 123 12.57 4.28 9.00
CA LEU A 123 11.35 5.05 9.04
C LEU A 123 10.36 4.47 10.04
N GLU A 124 9.95 5.31 10.98
CA GLU A 124 8.79 5.06 11.82
C GLU A 124 7.50 5.05 10.99
N LYS A 125 6.46 4.38 11.48
CA LYS A 125 5.20 4.20 10.73
C LYS A 125 4.54 5.54 10.34
N SER A 126 4.68 6.58 11.16
CA SER A 126 4.19 7.93 10.86
C SER A 126 4.88 8.54 9.64
N ASP A 127 6.10 8.11 9.37
CA ASP A 127 7.01 8.71 8.41
C ASP A 127 7.02 7.94 7.08
N TRP A 128 6.28 6.83 7.01
CA TRP A 128 6.19 6.02 5.79
C TRP A 128 5.65 6.81 4.60
N LEU A 129 4.79 7.80 4.82
CA LEU A 129 4.30 8.68 3.76
C LEU A 129 5.22 9.87 3.49
N THR A 130 5.84 10.43 4.52
CA THR A 130 6.56 11.71 4.42
C THR A 130 8.06 11.54 4.16
N GLY A 131 8.63 10.39 4.46
CA GLY A 131 10.07 10.15 4.43
C GLY A 131 10.76 10.53 5.74
N ARG A 132 12.08 10.38 5.72
CA ARG A 132 12.97 10.59 6.85
C ARG A 132 12.97 12.05 7.28
N LYS A 133 13.33 12.25 8.55
CA LYS A 133 13.60 13.55 9.15
C LYS A 133 15.10 13.72 9.31
N ALA A 134 15.52 14.92 9.71
CA ALA A 134 16.94 15.21 9.97
C ALA A 134 17.51 14.38 11.14
N ASP A 135 16.65 13.92 12.05
CA ASP A 135 16.93 13.11 13.23
C ASP A 135 16.58 11.63 13.05
N SER A 136 16.29 11.17 11.82
CA SER A 136 16.06 9.75 11.58
C SER A 136 17.34 8.94 11.87
N GLU A 137 17.18 7.84 12.62
CA GLU A 137 18.29 6.99 13.01
C GLU A 137 18.82 6.19 11.81
N PRO A 138 20.15 6.04 11.68
CA PRO A 138 20.74 5.13 10.71
C PRO A 138 20.25 3.70 10.96
N TYR A 139 19.87 3.03 9.89
CA TYR A 139 19.57 1.61 9.92
C TYR A 139 20.87 0.85 10.12
N THR A 140 21.03 0.28 11.31
CA THR A 140 22.06 -0.71 11.61
C THR A 140 21.38 -2.06 11.51
N GLU A 141 21.84 -2.91 10.58
CA GLU A 141 21.32 -4.25 10.32
C GLU A 141 20.93 -4.95 11.63
N HIS A 142 19.80 -5.69 11.70
CA HIS A 142 19.31 -6.57 12.81
C HIS A 142 17.81 -6.40 13.11
N ALA A 143 16.93 -6.65 12.13
CA ALA A 143 15.49 -6.72 12.39
C ALA A 143 14.95 -8.13 12.18
N ASP A 144 14.13 -8.62 13.12
CA ASP A 144 13.44 -9.91 13.03
C ASP A 144 12.32 -9.92 11.96
N GLY A 145 11.99 -8.76 11.40
CA GLY A 145 10.95 -8.59 10.38
C GLY A 145 11.39 -7.66 9.25
N PHE A 146 10.43 -7.16 8.49
CA PHE A 146 10.71 -6.16 7.48
C PHE A 146 11.05 -4.81 8.14
N VAL A 147 11.88 -4.03 7.47
CA VAL A 147 12.19 -2.64 7.85
C VAL A 147 11.86 -1.73 6.68
N HIS A 148 11.22 -0.61 6.96
CA HIS A 148 11.04 0.46 5.99
C HIS A 148 12.08 1.53 6.26
N CYS A 149 12.86 1.88 5.24
CA CYS A 149 13.95 2.83 5.32
C CYS A 149 13.86 3.86 4.20
N GLN A 150 14.67 4.91 4.30
CA GLN A 150 14.98 5.80 3.19
C GLN A 150 16.50 5.93 3.04
N SER A 151 16.99 5.88 1.81
CA SER A 151 18.41 6.13 1.52
C SER A 151 18.76 7.62 1.63
N GLU A 152 20.05 7.94 1.64
CA GLU A 152 20.55 9.32 1.61
C GLU A 152 19.99 10.13 0.43
N SER A 153 19.87 9.50 -0.74
CA SER A 153 19.28 10.10 -1.94
C SER A 153 17.75 10.27 -1.89
N GLY A 154 17.09 9.86 -0.80
CA GLY A 154 15.65 10.01 -0.62
C GLY A 154 14.81 8.87 -1.22
N LYS A 155 15.43 7.78 -1.69
CA LYS A 155 14.70 6.61 -2.18
C LYS A 155 14.14 5.80 -1.01
N PHE A 156 12.86 5.43 -1.09
CA PHE A 156 12.26 4.53 -0.09
C PHE A 156 12.66 3.09 -0.33
N TRP A 157 12.93 2.37 0.76
CA TRP A 157 13.40 0.99 0.76
C TRP A 157 12.61 0.12 1.72
N PHE A 158 12.20 -1.07 1.30
CA PHE A 158 11.85 -2.15 2.21
C PHE A 158 12.95 -3.21 2.24
N ILE A 159 13.49 -3.50 3.42
CA ILE A 159 14.39 -4.63 3.63
C ILE A 159 13.56 -5.75 4.26
N VAL A 160 13.41 -6.89 3.57
CA VAL A 160 12.57 -8.01 4.03
C VAL A 160 13.39 -9.24 4.42
N PRO A 161 12.90 -10.10 5.34
CA PRO A 161 13.58 -11.34 5.70
C PRO A 161 13.85 -12.23 4.48
N ASN A 162 14.93 -13.01 4.53
CA ASN A 162 15.32 -13.89 3.42
C ASN A 162 14.27 -14.95 3.04
N GLN A 163 13.39 -15.30 3.98
CA GLN A 163 12.29 -16.25 3.79
C GLN A 163 11.01 -15.62 3.25
N TRP A 164 10.91 -14.28 3.20
CA TRP A 164 9.75 -13.58 2.65
C TRP A 164 9.52 -14.01 1.18
N PRO A 165 8.28 -14.14 0.68
CA PRO A 165 7.01 -13.92 1.38
C PRO A 165 6.49 -15.16 2.15
N GLN A 166 7.30 -16.21 2.31
CA GLN A 166 6.92 -17.40 3.08
C GLN A 166 6.95 -17.08 4.59
N ARG A 167 6.02 -17.68 5.34
CA ARG A 167 5.94 -17.58 6.80
C ARG A 167 6.93 -18.54 7.45
#